data_AF-A0A7V1E647-F1
#
_entry.id   AF-A0A7V1E647-F1
#
_cell.length_a   1.000
_cell.length_b   1.000
_cell.length_c   1.000
_cell.angle_alpha   90.00
_cell.angle_beta   90.00
_cell.angle_gamma   90.00
#
_symmetry.space_group_name_H-M   'P 1'
#
loop_
_entity.id
_entity.type
_entity.pdbx_description
1 polymer ?
#
loop_
_entity_poly.entity_id
_entity_poly.type
_entity_poly.pdbx_seq_one_letter_code
_entity_poly.pdbx_strand_id
1 'polypeptide(L)'
;MKKYEINWHEVKNSNTVEIFGDSAPCEPEPFAVNLGGLLDRFHEGLDNNWEVLSQILAPETLAEIAKLKPVNKEDVFEFPVDLWARAVYDHAVAFNLSQNLEKTQVLGTLQALFFGRTAAFVLATEVMGYVQAEEAVLKTARVFEDQKPYLIKRWDDAVTAAQNDVCA
;
A
#
# COMPACT_ATOMS: atom_id res chain seq x y z
N MET A 1 2.76 -10.51 10.61
CA MET A 1 4.19 -10.11 10.61
C MET A 1 4.91 -10.48 11.89
N LYS A 2 4.26 -10.37 13.05
CA LYS A 2 4.83 -10.70 14.38
C LYS A 2 5.50 -12.08 14.50
N LYS A 3 4.94 -13.15 13.90
CA LYS A 3 5.48 -14.52 14.01
C LYS A 3 6.90 -14.68 13.44
N TYR A 4 7.26 -13.91 12.41
CA TYR A 4 8.54 -14.03 11.70
C TYR A 4 9.29 -12.69 11.70
N GLU A 5 9.14 -11.94 12.78
CA GLU A 5 9.65 -10.57 12.92
C GLU A 5 11.13 -10.44 12.58
N ILE A 6 11.97 -11.24 13.25
CA ILE A 6 13.41 -11.28 13.04
C ILE A 6 13.75 -11.47 11.56
N ASN A 7 13.10 -12.45 10.90
CA ASN A 7 13.40 -12.80 9.51
C ASN A 7 13.09 -11.65 8.55
N TRP A 8 11.90 -11.05 8.62
CA TRP A 8 11.56 -9.97 7.68
C TRP A 8 12.28 -8.67 8.04
N HIS A 9 12.65 -8.46 9.30
CA HIS A 9 13.37 -7.27 9.73
C HIS A 9 14.81 -7.25 9.19
N GLU A 10 15.50 -8.39 9.16
CA GLU A 10 16.90 -8.49 8.71
C GLU A 10 17.08 -8.51 7.19
N VAL A 11 16.11 -9.08 6.46
CA VAL A 11 16.14 -9.10 4.99
C VAL A 11 16.11 -7.65 4.48
N LYS A 12 16.92 -7.30 3.48
CA LYS A 12 16.88 -5.93 2.90
C LYS A 12 16.26 -5.91 1.52
N ASN A 13 16.63 -6.88 0.69
CA ASN A 13 16.25 -6.93 -0.72
C ASN A 13 15.67 -8.31 -1.04
N SER A 14 14.86 -8.38 -2.10
CA SER A 14 14.57 -9.63 -2.78
C SER A 14 15.82 -10.15 -3.50
N ASN A 15 15.86 -11.46 -3.71
CA ASN A 15 16.90 -12.12 -4.49
C ASN A 15 16.25 -12.89 -5.62
N THR A 16 16.92 -12.95 -6.77
CA THR A 16 16.50 -13.83 -7.86
C THR A 16 16.59 -15.28 -7.40
N VAL A 17 15.53 -16.03 -7.66
CA VAL A 17 15.46 -17.46 -7.38
C VAL A 17 15.46 -18.26 -8.68
N GLU A 18 15.92 -19.50 -8.62
CA GLU A 18 15.86 -20.40 -9.76
C GLU A 18 14.39 -20.65 -10.15
N ILE A 19 14.07 -20.44 -11.42
CA ILE A 19 12.74 -20.69 -11.98
C ILE A 19 12.79 -22.06 -12.63
N PHE A 20 11.94 -22.97 -12.14
CA PHE A 20 11.78 -24.29 -12.74
C PHE A 20 10.63 -24.28 -13.75
N GLY A 21 10.91 -24.72 -14.98
CA GLY A 21 9.94 -24.78 -16.09
C GLY A 21 10.14 -23.68 -17.14
N ASP A 22 9.39 -23.76 -18.23
CA ASP A 22 9.43 -22.76 -19.31
C ASP A 22 8.64 -21.51 -18.90
N SER A 23 9.34 -20.39 -18.69
CA SER A 23 8.73 -19.07 -18.49
C SER A 23 8.54 -18.38 -19.84
N ALA A 24 7.56 -18.83 -20.62
CA ALA A 24 7.16 -18.06 -21.80
C ALA A 24 6.37 -16.81 -21.33
N PRO A 25 6.64 -15.60 -21.87
CA PRO A 25 5.80 -14.45 -21.63
C PRO A 25 4.36 -14.80 -22.02
N CYS A 26 3.45 -14.80 -21.04
CA CYS A 26 2.05 -15.10 -21.26
C CYS A 26 1.30 -13.77 -21.25
N GLU A 27 0.75 -13.39 -22.41
CA GLU A 27 -0.10 -12.21 -22.49
C GLU A 27 -1.37 -12.46 -21.64
N PRO A 28 -1.66 -11.59 -20.65
CA PRO A 28 -2.84 -11.76 -19.83
C PRO A 28 -4.12 -11.56 -20.65
N GLU A 29 -5.19 -12.29 -20.31
CA GLU A 29 -6.49 -12.10 -20.96
C GLU A 29 -7.02 -10.67 -20.70
N PRO A 30 -7.49 -9.97 -21.75
CA PRO A 30 -8.01 -8.62 -21.60
C PRO A 30 -9.34 -8.64 -20.83
N PHE A 31 -9.49 -7.70 -19.91
CA PHE A 31 -10.75 -7.47 -19.20
C PHE A 31 -11.05 -5.98 -19.08
N ALA A 32 -12.33 -5.64 -19.01
CA ALA A 32 -12.76 -4.25 -18.88
C ALA A 32 -12.62 -3.78 -17.42
N VAL A 33 -12.01 -2.61 -17.23
CA VAL A 33 -11.92 -1.94 -15.93
C VAL A 33 -12.90 -0.78 -15.88
N ASN A 34 -13.68 -0.69 -14.80
CA ASN A 34 -14.52 0.48 -14.52
C ASN A 34 -13.71 1.49 -13.68
N LEU A 35 -12.99 2.40 -14.35
CA LEU A 35 -12.12 3.37 -13.70
C LEU A 35 -12.89 4.35 -12.80
N GLY A 36 -13.96 4.96 -13.30
CA GLY A 36 -14.81 5.85 -12.49
C GLY A 36 -15.32 5.14 -11.23
N GLY A 37 -15.75 3.89 -11.34
CA GLY A 37 -16.16 3.09 -10.19
C GLY A 37 -15.03 2.73 -9.21
N LEU A 38 -13.76 2.75 -9.62
CA LEU A 38 -12.62 2.63 -8.70
C LEU A 38 -12.40 3.95 -7.95
N LEU A 39 -12.45 5.09 -8.65
CA LEU A 39 -12.30 6.40 -8.03
C LEU A 39 -13.44 6.71 -7.07
N ASP A 40 -14.69 6.45 -7.44
CA ASP A 40 -15.85 6.63 -6.55
C ASP A 40 -15.67 5.88 -5.23
N ARG A 41 -15.27 4.59 -5.30
CA ARG A 41 -15.02 3.77 -4.11
C ARG A 41 -13.82 4.24 -3.29
N PHE A 42 -12.80 4.80 -3.94
CA PHE A 42 -11.68 5.42 -3.26
C PHE A 42 -12.12 6.66 -2.47
N HIS A 43 -12.86 7.59 -3.11
CA HIS A 43 -13.33 8.80 -2.46
C HIS A 43 -14.34 8.51 -1.35
N GLU A 44 -15.35 7.67 -1.61
CA GLU A 44 -16.29 7.21 -0.58
C GLU A 44 -15.57 6.52 0.58
N GLY A 45 -14.58 5.68 0.27
CA GLY A 45 -13.77 5.00 1.26
C GLY A 45 -12.95 5.96 2.12
N LEU A 46 -12.35 6.99 1.53
CA LEU A 46 -11.64 8.04 2.26
C LEU A 46 -12.58 8.85 3.15
N ASP A 47 -13.76 9.22 2.66
CA ASP A 47 -14.76 9.99 3.42
C ASP A 47 -15.27 9.21 4.63
N ASN A 48 -15.67 7.96 4.41
CA ASN A 48 -16.28 7.13 5.44
C ASN A 48 -15.29 6.67 6.53
N ASN A 49 -14.00 6.62 6.21
CA ASN A 49 -12.98 6.05 7.10
C ASN A 49 -11.90 7.05 7.52
N TRP A 50 -12.08 8.36 7.28
CA TRP A 50 -11.05 9.37 7.53
C TRP A 50 -10.53 9.37 8.98
N GLU A 51 -11.43 9.21 9.95
CA GLU A 51 -11.08 9.16 11.38
C GLU A 51 -10.28 7.92 11.75
N VAL A 52 -10.52 6.79 11.09
CA VAL A 52 -9.73 5.57 11.31
C VAL A 52 -8.38 5.69 10.60
N LEU A 53 -8.36 6.23 9.38
CA LEU A 53 -7.12 6.50 8.64
C LEU A 53 -6.18 7.43 9.40
N SER A 54 -6.70 8.45 10.08
CA SER A 54 -5.87 9.37 10.87
C SER A 54 -5.25 8.75 12.12
N GLN A 55 -5.79 7.63 12.60
CA GLN A 55 -5.22 6.83 13.68
C GLN A 55 -4.17 5.82 13.19
N ILE A 56 -4.25 5.42 11.92
CA ILE A 56 -3.36 4.42 11.31
C ILE A 56 -2.12 5.08 10.68
N LEU A 57 -2.35 6.08 9.83
CA LEU A 57 -1.33 6.69 8.99
C LEU A 57 -0.44 7.65 9.77
N ALA A 58 0.85 7.67 9.45
CA ALA A 58 1.73 8.73 9.94
C ALA A 58 1.22 10.11 9.44
N PRO A 59 1.42 11.20 10.21
CA PRO A 59 0.88 12.52 9.87
C PRO A 59 1.28 13.00 8.46
N GLU A 60 2.51 12.74 8.04
CA GLU A 60 3.02 13.06 6.70
C GLU A 60 2.30 12.25 5.61
N THR A 61 2.11 10.95 5.81
CA THR A 61 1.40 10.05 4.90
C THR A 61 -0.07 10.48 4.78
N LEU A 62 -0.73 10.77 5.91
CA LEU A 62 -2.11 11.25 5.92
C LEU A 62 -2.27 12.58 5.18
N ALA A 63 -1.35 13.52 5.39
CA ALA A 63 -1.37 14.83 4.73
C ALA A 63 -1.21 14.71 3.20
N GLU A 64 -0.43 13.75 2.72
CA GLU A 64 -0.29 13.47 1.29
C GLU A 64 -1.52 12.75 0.73
N ILE A 65 -2.09 11.77 1.43
CA ILE A 65 -3.36 11.13 1.05
C ILE A 65 -4.50 12.16 0.98
N ALA A 66 -4.52 13.15 1.88
CA ALA A 66 -5.51 14.23 1.85
C ALA A 66 -5.50 15.01 0.53
N LYS A 67 -4.34 15.14 -0.13
CA LYS A 67 -4.21 15.86 -1.41
C LYS A 67 -4.81 15.08 -2.58
N LEU A 68 -5.01 13.76 -2.44
CA LEU A 68 -5.63 12.92 -3.46
C LEU A 68 -7.17 13.02 -3.42
N LYS A 69 -7.73 13.36 -2.26
CA LYS A 69 -9.17 13.44 -2.01
C LYS A 69 -9.96 14.34 -2.98
N PRO A 70 -9.49 15.56 -3.37
CA PRO A 70 -10.22 16.41 -4.30
C PRO A 70 -10.03 16.04 -5.79
N VAL A 71 -9.19 15.06 -6.11
CA VAL A 71 -8.83 14.72 -7.49
C VAL A 71 -9.80 13.68 -8.04
N ASN A 72 -10.91 14.15 -8.63
CA ASN A 72 -11.95 13.27 -9.18
C ASN A 72 -11.83 13.06 -10.70
N LYS A 73 -10.82 13.66 -11.32
CA LYS A 73 -10.63 13.61 -12.77
C LYS A 73 -9.76 12.42 -13.15
N GLU A 74 -10.32 11.52 -13.95
CA GLU A 74 -9.66 10.31 -14.41
C GLU A 74 -8.33 10.59 -15.14
N ASP A 75 -8.22 11.68 -15.90
CA ASP A 75 -7.03 11.99 -16.73
C ASP A 75 -5.82 12.51 -15.95
N VAL A 76 -5.95 12.82 -14.66
CA VAL A 76 -4.90 13.43 -13.83
C VAL A 76 -4.72 12.75 -12.47
N PHE A 77 -5.45 11.66 -12.21
CA PHE A 77 -5.35 10.98 -10.92
C PHE A 77 -4.04 10.21 -10.81
N GLU A 78 -3.20 10.63 -9.87
CA GLU A 78 -1.94 9.96 -9.55
C GLU A 78 -1.92 9.53 -8.08
N PHE A 79 -1.41 8.34 -7.84
CA PHE A 79 -1.11 7.85 -6.51
C PHE A 79 0.35 7.37 -6.49
N PRO A 80 1.28 8.21 -5.99
CA PRO A 80 2.70 7.89 -5.95
C PRO A 80 2.98 6.57 -5.23
N VAL A 81 3.92 5.79 -5.78
CA VAL A 81 4.21 4.44 -5.29
C VAL A 81 4.87 4.45 -3.90
N ASP A 82 5.68 5.46 -3.62
CA ASP A 82 6.31 5.65 -2.30
C ASP A 82 5.25 5.97 -1.24
N LEU A 83 4.25 6.80 -1.58
CA LEU A 83 3.12 7.10 -0.70
C LEU A 83 2.28 5.84 -0.44
N TRP A 84 2.04 5.04 -1.48
CA TRP A 84 1.36 3.76 -1.35
C TRP A 84 2.14 2.79 -0.44
N ALA A 85 3.45 2.68 -0.60
CA ALA A 85 4.30 1.83 0.23
C ALA A 85 4.25 2.24 1.71
N ARG A 86 4.40 3.55 2.00
CA ARG A 86 4.25 4.08 3.36
C ARG A 86 2.87 3.78 3.95
N ALA A 87 1.80 4.00 3.18
CA ALA A 87 0.45 3.69 3.62
C ALA A 87 0.27 2.20 3.95
N VAL A 88 0.72 1.29 3.08
CA VAL A 88 0.67 -0.16 3.35
C VAL A 88 1.46 -0.52 4.62
N TYR A 89 2.62 0.08 4.82
CA TYR A 89 3.43 -0.16 6.02
C TYR A 89 2.78 0.36 7.29
N ASP A 90 2.17 1.55 7.27
CA ASP A 90 1.38 2.05 8.40
C ASP A 90 0.21 1.12 8.74
N HIS A 91 -0.48 0.60 7.73
CA HIS A 91 -1.54 -0.40 7.94
C HIS A 91 -1.00 -1.72 8.48
N ALA A 92 0.17 -2.18 8.02
CA ALA A 92 0.81 -3.39 8.52
C ALA A 92 1.17 -3.26 10.01
N VAL A 93 1.71 -2.11 10.41
CA VAL A 93 2.00 -1.80 11.82
C VAL A 93 0.70 -1.78 12.62
N ALA A 94 -0.30 -0.99 12.20
CA ALA A 94 -1.57 -0.88 12.91
C ALA A 94 -2.28 -2.23 13.08
N PHE A 95 -2.34 -3.05 12.02
CA PHE A 95 -2.98 -4.37 12.04
C PHE A 95 -2.32 -5.35 13.03
N ASN A 96 -1.00 -5.26 13.22
CA ASN A 96 -0.27 -6.19 14.07
C ASN A 96 -0.14 -5.70 15.51
N LEU A 97 -0.05 -4.38 15.74
CA LEU A 97 0.37 -3.80 17.02
C LEU A 97 -0.67 -2.88 17.69
N SER A 98 -1.63 -2.31 16.95
CA SER A 98 -2.67 -1.47 17.57
C SER A 98 -3.54 -2.28 18.54
N GLN A 99 -3.80 -1.71 19.72
CA GLN A 99 -4.72 -2.30 20.71
C GLN A 99 -6.14 -1.74 20.61
N ASN A 100 -6.31 -0.57 19.97
CA ASN A 100 -7.55 0.21 20.00
C ASN A 100 -8.34 0.15 18.68
N LEU A 101 -7.81 -0.53 17.66
CA LEU A 101 -8.42 -0.63 16.34
C LEU A 101 -8.79 -2.08 16.03
N GLU A 102 -10.03 -2.29 15.57
CA GLU A 102 -10.43 -3.59 15.06
C GLU A 102 -9.73 -3.90 13.75
N LYS A 103 -9.25 -5.15 13.61
CA LYS A 103 -8.50 -5.58 12.42
C LYS A 103 -9.29 -5.42 11.13
N THR A 104 -10.61 -5.63 11.19
CA THR A 104 -11.52 -5.43 10.06
C THR A 104 -11.60 -3.96 9.64
N GLN A 105 -11.56 -3.02 10.59
CA GLN A 105 -11.53 -1.59 10.29
C GLN A 105 -10.22 -1.21 9.59
N VAL A 106 -9.08 -1.68 10.11
CA VAL A 106 -7.77 -1.47 9.46
C VAL A 106 -7.79 -1.99 8.02
N LEU A 107 -8.27 -3.21 7.79
CA LEU A 107 -8.36 -3.77 6.45
C LEU A 107 -9.33 -3.01 5.54
N GLY A 108 -10.47 -2.54 6.06
CA GLY A 108 -11.43 -1.73 5.32
C GLY A 108 -10.82 -0.41 4.82
N THR A 109 -10.01 0.24 5.66
CA THR A 109 -9.31 1.47 5.27
C THR A 109 -8.22 1.22 4.22
N LEU A 110 -7.51 0.10 4.31
CA LEU A 110 -6.53 -0.30 3.29
C LEU A 110 -7.21 -0.60 1.94
N GLN A 111 -8.39 -1.23 1.98
CA GLN A 111 -9.18 -1.51 0.79
C GLN A 111 -9.58 -0.23 0.06
N ALA A 112 -9.95 0.83 0.79
CA ALA A 112 -10.23 2.14 0.18
C ALA A 112 -9.00 2.65 -0.59
N LEU A 113 -7.83 2.67 0.03
CA LEU A 113 -6.59 3.10 -0.61
C LEU A 113 -6.19 2.21 -1.80
N PHE A 114 -6.47 0.92 -1.73
CA PHE A 114 -6.23 -0.02 -2.82
C PHE A 114 -7.02 0.34 -4.09
N PHE A 115 -8.26 0.81 -3.97
CA PHE A 115 -9.03 1.28 -5.13
C PHE A 115 -8.34 2.46 -5.81
N GLY A 116 -7.87 3.45 -5.05
CA GLY A 116 -7.11 4.57 -5.59
C GLY A 116 -5.81 4.11 -6.26
N ARG A 117 -5.03 3.25 -5.58
CA ARG A 117 -3.77 2.75 -6.14
C ARG A 117 -3.99 1.99 -7.46
N THR A 118 -5.07 1.23 -7.55
CA THR A 118 -5.47 0.47 -8.75
C THR A 118 -5.88 1.42 -9.87
N ALA A 119 -6.69 2.44 -9.58
CA ALA A 119 -7.06 3.46 -10.57
C ALA A 119 -5.82 4.15 -11.16
N ALA A 120 -4.90 4.59 -10.29
CA ALA A 120 -3.63 5.19 -10.74
C ALA A 120 -2.76 4.23 -11.57
N PHE A 121 -2.75 2.93 -11.24
CA PHE A 121 -2.01 1.94 -12.04
C PHE A 121 -2.61 1.77 -13.44
N VAL A 122 -3.94 1.65 -13.52
CA VAL A 122 -4.66 1.47 -14.78
C VAL A 122 -4.40 2.66 -15.70
N LEU A 123 -4.50 3.88 -15.18
CA LEU A 123 -4.18 5.10 -15.92
C LEU A 123 -2.72 5.13 -16.41
N ALA A 124 -1.77 4.80 -15.53
CA ALA A 124 -0.35 4.81 -15.88
C ALA A 124 0.04 3.74 -16.90
N THR A 125 -0.78 2.70 -17.07
CA THR A 125 -0.49 1.54 -17.94
C THR A 125 -1.40 1.43 -19.16
N GLU A 126 -2.33 2.36 -19.36
CA GLU A 126 -3.36 2.30 -20.41
C GLU A 126 -2.78 2.09 -21.82
N VAL A 127 -1.65 2.73 -22.12
CA VAL A 127 -0.97 2.63 -23.43
C VAL A 127 0.26 1.72 -23.41
N MET A 128 0.49 0.99 -22.30
CA MET A 128 1.62 0.09 -22.14
C MET A 128 1.30 -1.32 -22.65
N GLY A 129 2.27 -1.98 -23.28
CA GLY A 129 2.19 -3.42 -23.53
C GLY A 129 2.39 -4.23 -22.25
N TYR A 130 2.01 -5.52 -22.26
CA TYR A 130 2.08 -6.39 -21.08
C TYR A 130 3.49 -6.44 -20.43
N VAL A 131 4.57 -6.47 -21.22
CA VAL A 131 5.95 -6.44 -20.71
C VAL A 131 6.24 -5.16 -19.94
N GLN A 132 5.80 -4.00 -20.44
CA GLN A 132 6.01 -2.71 -19.78
C GLN A 132 5.17 -2.60 -18.49
N ALA A 133 3.97 -3.19 -18.47
CA ALA A 133 3.16 -3.28 -17.27
C ALA A 133 3.84 -4.17 -16.21
N GLU A 134 4.44 -5.30 -16.58
CA GLU A 134 5.24 -6.13 -15.68
C GLU A 134 6.45 -5.37 -15.12
N GLU A 135 7.17 -4.61 -15.96
CA GLU A 135 8.25 -3.75 -15.50
C GLU A 135 7.76 -2.69 -14.50
N ALA A 136 6.56 -2.14 -14.68
CA ALA A 136 5.96 -1.19 -13.73
C ALA A 136 5.65 -1.84 -12.37
N VAL A 137 5.23 -3.11 -12.37
CA VAL A 137 5.05 -3.91 -11.14
C VAL A 137 6.40 -4.14 -10.45
N LEU A 138 7.44 -4.51 -11.19
CA LEU A 138 8.79 -4.70 -10.63
C LEU A 138 9.38 -3.39 -10.07
N LYS A 139 9.16 -2.25 -10.75
CA LYS A 139 9.51 -0.92 -10.22
C LYS A 139 8.78 -0.65 -8.91
N THR A 140 7.50 -1.01 -8.83
CA THR A 140 6.73 -0.89 -7.57
C THR A 140 7.35 -1.73 -6.46
N ALA A 141 7.74 -2.97 -6.73
CA ALA A 141 8.38 -3.83 -5.74
C ALA A 141 9.70 -3.21 -5.20
N ARG A 142 10.53 -2.64 -6.08
CA ARG A 142 11.76 -1.94 -5.67
C ARG A 142 11.48 -0.75 -4.75
N VAL A 143 10.44 0.04 -5.03
CA VAL A 143 10.04 1.14 -4.14
C VAL A 143 9.65 0.63 -2.75
N PHE A 144 9.00 -0.53 -2.64
CA PHE A 144 8.75 -1.13 -1.33
C PHE A 144 10.05 -1.51 -0.62
N GLU A 145 11.00 -2.12 -1.31
CA GLU A 145 12.32 -2.42 -0.75
C GLU A 145 13.03 -1.15 -0.25
N ASP A 146 13.04 -0.09 -1.06
CA ASP A 146 13.63 1.21 -0.73
C ASP A 146 12.93 1.88 0.47
N GLN A 147 11.62 1.68 0.60
CA GLN A 147 10.81 2.20 1.72
C GLN A 147 10.84 1.29 2.95
N LYS A 148 11.49 0.13 2.91
CA LYS A 148 11.57 -0.78 4.06
C LYS A 148 12.15 -0.14 5.34
N PRO A 149 13.16 0.76 5.29
CA PRO A 149 13.60 1.47 6.48
C PRO A 149 12.49 2.26 7.19
N TYR A 150 11.50 2.77 6.45
CA TYR A 150 10.32 3.41 7.03
C TYR A 150 9.48 2.42 7.84
N LEU A 151 9.21 1.22 7.29
CA LEU A 151 8.50 0.15 8.00
C LEU A 151 9.20 -0.22 9.30
N ILE A 152 10.52 -0.44 9.25
CA ILE A 152 11.32 -0.82 10.42
C ILE A 152 11.17 0.23 11.53
N LYS A 153 11.40 1.51 11.18
CA LYS A 153 11.25 2.61 12.14
C LYS A 153 9.85 2.64 12.76
N ARG A 154 8.79 2.60 11.94
CA ARG A 154 7.41 2.64 12.41
C ARG A 154 7.05 1.45 13.31
N TRP A 155 7.58 0.28 12.99
CA TRP A 155 7.38 -0.93 13.78
C TRP A 155 8.07 -0.84 15.15
N ASP A 156 9.33 -0.44 15.20
CA ASP A 156 10.11 -0.30 16.43
C ASP A 156 9.53 0.76 17.37
N ASP A 157 9.11 1.91 16.81
CA ASP A 157 8.41 2.97 17.54
C ASP A 157 7.12 2.43 18.18
N ALA A 158 6.34 1.65 17.42
CA ALA A 158 5.08 1.07 17.90
C ALA A 158 5.29 -0.03 18.97
N VAL A 159 6.33 -0.87 18.82
CA VAL A 159 6.68 -1.88 19.84
C VAL A 159 7.08 -1.20 21.14
N THR A 160 7.87 -0.13 21.06
CA THR A 160 8.32 0.64 22.23
C THR A 160 7.14 1.35 22.92
N ALA A 161 6.24 1.97 22.14
CA ALA A 161 5.03 2.60 22.67
C ALA A 161 4.14 1.58 23.41
N ALA A 162 3.92 0.41 22.81
CA ALA A 162 3.12 -0.65 23.43
C ALA A 162 3.73 -1.20 24.72
N GLN A 163 5.06 -1.19 24.87
CA GLN A 163 5.72 -1.59 26.12
C GLN A 163 5.55 -0.55 27.23
N ASN A 164 5.55 0.74 26.88
CA ASN A 164 5.39 1.83 27.84
C ASN A 164 3.95 1.91 28.39
N ASP A 165 2.93 1.64 27.58
CA ASP A 165 1.53 1.60 28.01
C ASP A 165 1.21 0.44 28.97
N VAL A 166 2.01 -0.63 28.97
CA VAL A 166 1.84 -1.78 29.89
C VAL A 166 2.47 -1.51 31.27
N CYS A 167 3.38 -0.54 31.37
CA CYS A 167 4.05 -0.16 32.62
C CYS A 167 3.47 1.09 33.30
N ALA A 168 2.44 1.70 32.73
CA ALA A 168 1.69 2.84 33.27
C ALA A 168 0.37 2.39 33.92
#